data_AF-A0A0C1YDU0-F1
#
_entry.id   AF-A0A0C1YDU0-F1
#
_cell.length_a   1.000
_cell.length_b   1.000
_cell.length_c   1.000
_cell.angle_alpha   90.00
_cell.angle_beta   90.00
_cell.angle_gamma   90.00
#
_symmetry.space_group_name_H-M   'P 1'
#
loop_
_entity.id
_entity.type
_entity.pdbx_description
1 polymer ?
#
loop_
_entity_poly.entity_id
_entity_poly.type
_entity_poly.pdbx_seq_one_letter_code
_entity_poly.pdbx_strand_id
1 'polypeptide(L)'
;MPGGVKAVMVGVWVQAVLNGLAGLLLLSLMNDRLDHGQEVADLGLVRFSVYASLCASVGLLLSGVFAWKRFGWVRGTVLVIECAIVLVSLINVFVEGVPSAGVGLVIAVLMLRTMLSEPAQNWFSR
;
A
#
# COMPACT_ATOMS: atom_id res chain seq x y z
N MET A 1 1.50 -12.72 18.79
CA MET A 1 0.73 -12.13 17.68
C MET A 1 -0.10 -13.26 17.08
N PRO A 2 -1.41 -13.09 16.84
CA PRO A 2 -2.23 -14.13 16.20
C PRO A 2 -1.66 -14.49 14.81
N GLY A 3 -1.79 -15.74 14.39
CA GLY A 3 -1.20 -16.23 13.13
C GLY A 3 -1.63 -15.40 11.90
N GLY A 4 -2.93 -15.08 11.80
CA GLY A 4 -3.45 -14.22 10.72
C GLY A 4 -2.87 -12.80 10.74
N VAL A 5 -2.73 -12.20 11.92
CA VAL A 5 -2.13 -10.86 12.07
C VAL A 5 -0.67 -10.89 11.65
N LYS A 6 0.08 -11.95 12.02
CA LYS A 6 1.48 -12.13 11.58
C LYS A 6 1.57 -12.25 10.06
N ALA A 7 0.70 -13.04 9.43
CA ALA A 7 0.68 -13.20 7.98
C ALA A 7 0.39 -11.88 7.26
N VAL A 8 -0.58 -11.11 7.73
CA VAL A 8 -0.87 -9.78 7.16
C VAL A 8 0.30 -8.83 7.36
N MET A 9 0.95 -8.80 8.52
CA MET A 9 2.11 -7.91 8.71
C MET A 9 3.26 -8.25 7.77
N VAL A 10 3.51 -9.54 7.53
CA VAL A 10 4.51 -9.96 6.53
C VAL A 10 4.09 -9.51 5.14
N GLY A 11 2.82 -9.72 4.76
CA GLY A 11 2.31 -9.31 3.45
C GLY A 11 2.37 -7.80 3.24
N VAL A 12 1.92 -7.02 4.23
CA VAL A 12 2.01 -5.55 4.25
C VAL A 12 3.46 -5.10 4.13
N TRP A 13 4.39 -5.74 4.82
CA TRP A 13 5.80 -5.37 4.75
C TRP A 13 6.40 -5.65 3.37
N VAL A 14 6.13 -6.83 2.80
CA VAL A 14 6.57 -7.17 1.43
C VAL A 14 5.96 -6.20 0.42
N GLN A 15 4.66 -5.95 0.51
CA GLN A 15 3.95 -4.97 -0.33
C GLN A 15 4.57 -3.59 -0.21
N ALA A 16 4.87 -3.13 1.01
CA ALA A 16 5.46 -1.82 1.25
C ALA A 16 6.84 -1.69 0.60
N VAL A 17 7.69 -2.71 0.73
CA VAL A 17 9.01 -2.74 0.05
C VAL A 17 8.84 -2.68 -1.46
N LEU A 18 7.98 -3.51 -2.04
CA LEU A 18 7.74 -3.55 -3.48
C LEU A 18 7.18 -2.23 -4.01
N ASN A 19 6.20 -1.64 -3.31
CA ASN A 19 5.63 -0.34 -3.66
C ASN A 19 6.66 0.78 -3.53
N GLY A 20 7.51 0.74 -2.50
CA GLY A 20 8.58 1.71 -2.32
C GLY A 20 9.59 1.65 -3.48
N LEU A 21 10.04 0.45 -3.85
CA LEU A 21 10.93 0.25 -4.99
C LEU A 21 10.29 0.68 -6.31
N ALA A 22 9.04 0.29 -6.55
CA ALA A 22 8.30 0.69 -7.75
C ALA A 22 8.15 2.22 -7.83
N GLY A 23 7.83 2.88 -6.71
CA GLY A 23 7.74 4.34 -6.63
C GLY A 23 9.06 5.03 -6.93
N LEU A 24 10.18 4.53 -6.40
CA LEU A 24 11.51 5.08 -6.68
C LEU A 24 11.91 4.91 -8.16
N LEU A 25 11.62 3.75 -8.76
CA LEU A 25 11.87 3.50 -10.18
C LEU A 25 11.03 4.42 -11.07
N LEU A 26 9.74 4.60 -10.75
CA LEU A 26 8.86 5.53 -11.47
C LEU A 26 9.35 6.97 -11.36
N LEU A 27 9.81 7.39 -10.18
CA LEU A 27 10.38 8.72 -9.98
C LEU A 27 11.64 8.92 -10.84
N SER A 28 12.53 7.93 -10.87
CA SER A 28 13.74 7.95 -11.69
C SER A 28 13.40 8.03 -13.18
N LEU A 29 12.46 7.21 -13.66
CA LEU A 29 12.05 7.20 -15.07
C LEU A 29 11.41 8.53 -15.47
N MET A 30 10.57 9.11 -14.60
CA MET A 30 9.93 10.39 -14.87
C MET A 30 10.94 11.54 -14.91
N ASN A 31 11.92 11.57 -14.00
CA ASN A 31 12.98 12.59 -14.03
C ASN A 31 13.81 12.47 -15.31
N ASP A 32 14.18 11.26 -15.71
CA ASP A 32 14.90 11.02 -16.96
C ASP A 32 14.13 11.55 -18.19
N ARG A 33 12.81 11.31 -18.26
CA ARG A 33 11.96 11.86 -19.34
C ARG A 33 11.94 13.39 -19.35
N LEU A 34 11.84 14.02 -18.19
CA LEU A 34 11.83 15.48 -18.07
C LEU A 34 13.18 16.08 -18.50
N ASP A 35 14.29 15.44 -18.12
CA ASP A 35 15.64 15.88 -18.46
C ASP A 35 15.90 15.80 -19.98
N HIS A 36 15.24 14.86 -20.67
CA HIS A 36 15.27 14.73 -22.13
C HIS A 36 14.20 15.56 -22.86
N GLY A 37 13.47 16.43 -22.15
CA GLY A 37 12.44 17.30 -22.73
C GLY A 37 11.20 16.54 -23.26
N GLN A 38 10.96 15.31 -22.79
CA GLN A 38 9.79 14.54 -23.17
C GLN A 38 8.55 15.02 -22.40
N GLU A 39 7.42 15.09 -23.08
CA GLU A 39 6.14 15.40 -22.44
C GLU A 39 5.67 14.22 -21.57
N VAL A 40 5.29 14.55 -20.33
CA VAL A 40 4.65 13.62 -19.40
C VAL A 40 3.23 14.12 -19.20
N ALA A 41 2.25 13.36 -19.71
CA ALA A 41 0.84 13.66 -19.50
C ALA A 41 0.53 13.74 -18.00
N ASP A 42 -0.21 14.77 -17.60
CA ASP A 42 -0.68 14.98 -16.23
C ASP A 42 0.43 14.89 -15.16
N LEU A 43 1.60 15.47 -15.45
CA LEU A 43 2.79 15.43 -14.61
C LEU A 43 2.50 15.71 -13.11
N GLY A 44 1.60 16.65 -12.83
CA GLY A 44 1.20 16.97 -11.45
C GLY A 44 0.53 15.80 -10.73
N LEU A 45 -0.42 15.13 -11.40
CA LEU A 45 -1.13 13.97 -10.85
C LEU A 45 -0.21 12.76 -10.72
N VAL A 46 0.66 12.52 -11.71
CA VAL A 46 1.64 11.43 -11.68
C VAL A 46 2.65 11.64 -10.54
N ARG A 47 3.18 12.86 -10.37
CA ARG A 47 4.06 13.17 -9.22
C ARG A 47 3.35 12.95 -7.89
N PHE A 48 2.12 13.44 -7.77
CA PHE A 48 1.34 13.27 -6.55
C PHE A 48 1.11 11.79 -6.22
N SER A 49 0.74 10.96 -7.21
CA SER A 49 0.50 9.53 -6.99
C SER A 49 1.78 8.78 -6.60
N VAL A 50 2.93 9.11 -7.19
CA VAL A 50 4.23 8.55 -6.81
C VAL A 50 4.58 8.92 -5.37
N TYR A 51 4.48 10.19 -4.99
CA TYR A 51 4.76 10.62 -3.62
C TYR A 51 3.77 10.02 -2.60
N ALA A 52 2.48 9.95 -2.93
CA ALA A 52 1.48 9.31 -2.09
C ALA A 52 1.80 7.82 -1.88
N SER A 53 2.21 7.11 -2.93
CA SER A 53 2.64 5.71 -2.86
C SER A 53 3.89 5.52 -2.00
N LEU A 54 4.89 6.41 -2.12
CA LEU A 54 6.08 6.40 -1.26
C LEU A 54 5.74 6.67 0.21
N CYS A 55 4.89 7.65 0.50
CA CYS A 55 4.41 7.92 1.85
C CYS A 55 3.65 6.72 2.44
N ALA A 56 2.78 6.08 1.65
CA ALA A 56 2.07 4.88 2.05
C ALA A 56 3.05 3.72 2.33
N SER A 57 4.04 3.50 1.46
CA SER A 57 5.10 2.51 1.65
C SER A 57 5.84 2.74 2.98
N VAL A 58 6.28 3.97 3.26
CA VAL A 58 6.93 4.31 4.54
C VAL A 58 6.00 4.05 5.72
N GLY A 59 4.73 4.46 5.64
CA GLY A 59 3.73 4.22 6.68
C GLY A 59 3.51 2.73 6.97
N LEU A 60 3.46 1.90 5.93
CA LEU A 60 3.33 0.44 6.07
C LEU A 60 4.62 -0.23 6.59
N LEU A 61 5.79 0.24 6.17
CA LEU A 61 7.08 -0.25 6.71
C LEU A 61 7.20 0.03 8.20
N LEU A 62 6.90 1.27 8.61
CA LEU A 62 6.87 1.65 10.02
C LEU A 62 5.84 0.82 10.78
N SER A 63 4.65 0.62 10.20
CA SER A 63 3.61 -0.24 10.76
C SER A 63 4.12 -1.67 10.99
N GLY A 64 4.82 -2.27 10.03
CA GLY A 64 5.39 -3.61 10.16
C GLY A 64 6.46 -3.71 11.26
N VAL A 65 7.34 -2.70 11.39
CA VAL A 65 8.35 -2.62 12.46
C VAL A 65 7.71 -2.47 13.83
N PHE A 66 6.70 -1.60 13.94
CA PHE A 66 6.02 -1.31 15.21
C PHE A 66 4.90 -2.28 15.57
N ALA A 67 4.53 -3.20 14.68
CA ALA A 67 3.47 -4.19 14.93
C ALA A 67 3.75 -5.10 16.14
N TRP A 68 5.02 -5.27 16.49
CA TRP A 68 5.47 -6.04 17.65
C TRP A 68 5.18 -5.33 18.98
N LYS A 69 5.15 -3.99 18.96
CA LYS A 69 4.86 -3.15 20.13
C LYS A 69 3.36 -2.97 20.42
N ARG A 70 2.48 -3.61 19.64
CA ARG A 70 1.01 -3.63 19.81
C ARG A 70 0.31 -2.27 19.74
N PHE A 71 0.97 -1.23 19.24
CA PHE A 71 0.36 0.10 19.19
C PHE A 71 -0.92 0.14 18.33
N GLY A 72 -1.98 0.75 18.89
CA GLY A 72 -3.28 0.88 18.22
C GLY A 72 -3.26 1.67 16.91
N TRP A 73 -2.31 2.61 16.75
CA TRP A 73 -2.18 3.39 15.50
C TRP A 73 -1.76 2.52 14.30
N VAL A 74 -1.01 1.44 14.54
CA VAL A 74 -0.55 0.51 13.47
C VAL A 74 -1.74 -0.09 12.72
N ARG A 75 -2.78 -0.51 13.45
CA ARG A 75 -4.01 -1.04 12.84
C ARG A 75 -4.71 0.02 12.01
N GLY A 76 -4.82 1.23 12.55
CA GLY A 76 -5.45 2.35 11.85
C GLY A 76 -4.74 2.69 10.54
N THR A 77 -3.41 2.80 10.56
CA THR A 77 -2.59 3.09 9.38
C THR A 77 -2.75 2.02 8.31
N VAL A 78 -2.67 0.73 8.67
CA VAL A 78 -2.83 -0.37 7.71
C VAL A 78 -4.24 -0.35 7.11
N LEU A 79 -5.29 -0.17 7.92
CA LEU A 79 -6.67 -0.10 7.41
C LEU A 79 -6.88 1.06 6.44
N VAL A 80 -6.37 2.26 6.76
CA VAL A 80 -6.52 3.44 5.90
C VAL A 80 -5.81 3.22 4.56
N ILE A 81 -4.57 2.74 4.59
CA ILE A 81 -3.78 2.54 3.38
C ILE A 81 -4.36 1.40 2.52
N GLU A 82 -4.71 0.26 3.12
CA GLU A 82 -5.31 -0.86 2.38
C GLU A 82 -6.67 -0.48 1.77
N CYS A 83 -7.46 0.35 2.45
CA CYS A 83 -8.70 0.86 1.90
C CYS A 83 -8.45 1.71 0.64
N ALA A 84 -7.44 2.59 0.67
CA ALA A 84 -7.04 3.37 -0.50
C ALA A 84 -6.56 2.47 -1.66
N ILE A 85 -5.78 1.42 -1.36
CA ILE A 85 -5.29 0.45 -2.35
C ILE A 85 -6.46 -0.30 -3.00
N VAL A 86 -7.46 -0.71 -2.22
CA VAL A 86 -8.67 -1.35 -2.75
C VAL A 86 -9.40 -0.42 -3.72
N LEU A 87 -9.58 0.85 -3.37
CA LEU A 87 -10.24 1.83 -4.26
C LEU A 87 -9.48 2.02 -5.57
N VAL A 88 -8.16 2.17 -5.51
CA VAL A 88 -7.31 2.30 -6.71
C VAL A 88 -7.36 1.02 -7.55
N SER A 89 -7.29 -0.15 -6.92
CA SER A 89 -7.34 -1.44 -7.63
C SER A 89 -8.71 -1.67 -8.30
N LEU A 90 -9.80 -1.21 -7.69
CA LEU A 90 -11.13 -1.25 -8.31
C LEU A 90 -11.18 -0.38 -9.57
N ILE A 91 -10.62 0.83 -9.53
CA ILE A 91 -10.52 1.70 -10.71
C ILE A 91 -9.71 1.01 -11.80
N ASN A 92 -8.54 0.46 -11.47
CA ASN A 92 -7.68 -0.20 -12.46
C ASN A 92 -8.36 -1.42 -13.11
N VAL A 93 -9.11 -2.22 -12.34
CA VAL A 93 -9.81 -3.40 -12.87
C VAL A 93 -11.01 -3.00 -13.72
N PHE A 94 -11.87 -2.10 -13.23
CA PHE A 94 -13.18 -1.85 -13.84
C PHE A 94 -13.22 -0.68 -14.81
N VAL A 95 -12.30 0.28 -14.69
CA VAL A 95 -12.24 1.48 -15.55
C VAL A 95 -11.12 1.35 -16.56
N GLU A 96 -9.91 0.99 -16.11
CA GLU A 96 -8.74 0.89 -16.99
C GLU A 96 -8.63 -0.49 -17.68
N GLY A 97 -9.43 -1.47 -17.23
CA GLY A 97 -9.49 -2.81 -17.82
C GLY A 97 -8.20 -3.62 -17.62
N VAL A 98 -7.47 -3.38 -16.52
CA VAL A 98 -6.22 -4.06 -16.17
C VAL A 98 -6.53 -5.30 -15.30
N PRO A 99 -6.66 -6.52 -15.86
CA PRO A 99 -7.18 -7.65 -15.11
C PRO A 99 -6.19 -8.16 -14.05
N SER A 100 -4.89 -7.93 -14.26
CA SER A 100 -3.83 -8.26 -13.32
C SER A 100 -3.95 -7.50 -11.99
N ALA A 101 -4.59 -6.32 -11.98
CA ALA A 101 -4.89 -5.58 -10.75
C ALA A 101 -5.89 -6.32 -9.84
N GLY A 102 -6.64 -7.29 -10.38
CA GLY A 102 -7.57 -8.11 -9.60
C GLY A 102 -6.88 -8.98 -8.54
N VAL A 103 -5.64 -9.43 -8.79
CA VAL A 103 -4.86 -10.18 -7.79
C VAL A 103 -4.53 -9.30 -6.59
N GLY A 104 -4.06 -8.07 -6.84
CA GLY A 104 -3.79 -7.07 -5.81
C GLY A 104 -5.04 -6.73 -5.00
N LEU A 105 -6.17 -6.57 -5.67
CA LEU A 105 -7.47 -6.32 -5.04
C LEU A 105 -7.87 -7.45 -4.06
N VAL A 106 -7.80 -8.71 -4.50
CA VAL A 106 -8.15 -9.86 -3.65
C VAL A 106 -7.25 -9.91 -2.40
N ILE A 107 -5.96 -9.69 -2.58
CA ILE A 107 -4.99 -9.68 -1.48
C ILE A 107 -5.31 -8.56 -0.48
N ALA A 108 -5.54 -7.33 -0.96
CA ALA A 108 -5.87 -6.19 -0.11
C ALA A 108 -7.17 -6.40 0.68
N VAL A 109 -8.20 -6.97 0.05
CA VAL A 109 -9.47 -7.32 0.71
C VAL A 109 -9.27 -8.37 1.81
N LEU A 110 -8.45 -9.39 1.57
CA LEU A 110 -8.13 -10.41 2.58
C LEU A 110 -7.37 -9.81 3.78
N MET A 111 -6.45 -8.89 3.52
CA MET A 111 -5.71 -8.17 4.56
C MET A 111 -6.64 -7.31 5.41
N LEU A 112 -7.52 -6.52 4.77
CA LEU A 112 -8.56 -5.73 5.45
C LEU A 112 -9.45 -6.60 6.33
N ARG A 113 -10.01 -7.68 5.77
CA ARG A 113 -10.88 -8.61 6.51
C ARG A 113 -10.17 -9.16 7.75
N THR A 114 -8.89 -9.51 7.61
CA THR A 114 -8.09 -10.03 8.73
C THR A 114 -7.80 -8.95 9.77
N MET A 115 -7.53 -7.70 9.37
CA MET A 115 -7.31 -6.58 10.30
C MET A 115 -8.59 -6.12 11.02
N LEU A 116 -9.76 -6.36 10.42
CA LEU A 116 -11.07 -6.10 11.04
C LEU A 116 -11.52 -7.20 12.00
N SER A 117 -10.88 -8.38 11.97
CA SER A 117 -11.25 -9.51 12.83
C SER A 117 -10.96 -9.24 14.32
N GLU A 118 -11.79 -9.76 15.22
CA GLU A 118 -11.62 -9.61 16.68
C GLU A 118 -10.20 -9.94 17.19
N PRO A 119 -9.51 -10.99 16.70
CA PRO A 119 -8.12 -11.26 17.11
C PRO A 119 -7.16 -10.12 16.80
N ALA A 120 -7.33 -9.45 15.66
CA ALA A 120 -6.52 -8.28 15.30
C ALA A 120 -6.88 -7.07 16.17
N GLN A 121 -8.18 -6.86 16.43
CA GLN A 121 -8.63 -5.79 17.30
C GLN A 121 -8.07 -5.92 18.72
N ASN A 122 -8.16 -7.12 19.30
CA ASN A 122 -7.67 -7.41 20.64
C ASN A 122 -6.15 -7.37 20.76
N TRP A 123 -5.42 -7.59 19.67
CA TRP A 123 -3.97 -7.51 19.66
C TRP A 123 -3.45 -6.07 19.71
N PHE A 124 -4.10 -5.15 19.00
CA PHE A 124 -3.69 -3.75 18.88
C PHE A 124 -4.42 -2.80 19.86
N SER A 125 -5.35 -3.30 20.67
CA SER A 125 -6.04 -2.52 21.70
C SER A 125 -5.33 -2.51 23.07
N ARG A 126 -4.14 -3.11 23.16
CA ARG A 126 -3.33 -3.23 24.38
C ARG A 126 -2.05 -2.43 24.26
#